data_AF-A0A8B9Z8R0-F1
#
_entry.id   AF-A0A8B9Z8R0-F1
#
_cell.length_a   1.000
_cell.length_b   1.000
_cell.length_c   1.000
_cell.angle_alpha   90.00
_cell.angle_beta   90.00
_cell.angle_gamma   90.00
#
_symmetry.space_group_name_H-M   'P 1'
#
loop_
_entity.id
_entity.type
_entity.pdbx_description
1 polymer ?
#
loop_
_entity_poly.entity_id
_entity_poly.type
_entity_poly.pdbx_seq_one_letter_code
_entity_poly.pdbx_strand_id
1 'polypeptide(L)'
;MVAASLWTVVATVQAMERKIDLLATRLLSLEGRSGTAEKKLLDCEKTTMEFGNQLESKWAVLGTLIQEYGLLQRRLENVENLLKNRNFWVLRLPPGPRGEVPKEWKNLEEWQKELYNNLVKENYESLISLGKHPFLPLSRHAGVMAVSPWRVPGVGALVTHKAVPRSPVPTTPLGVFDAP
;
A
#
# COMPACT_ATOMS: atom_id res chain seq x y z
N MET A 1 -71.58 -54.90 -30.80
CA MET A 1 -70.55 -54.75 -29.75
C MET A 1 -69.20 -54.27 -30.28
N VAL A 2 -68.63 -54.87 -31.33
CA VAL A 2 -67.28 -54.54 -31.86
C VAL A 2 -67.10 -53.06 -32.28
N ALA A 3 -68.11 -52.46 -32.92
CA ALA A 3 -68.04 -51.06 -33.32
C ALA A 3 -68.00 -50.09 -32.12
N ALA A 4 -68.76 -50.38 -31.05
CA ALA A 4 -68.78 -49.55 -29.84
C ALA A 4 -67.44 -49.58 -29.11
N SER A 5 -66.80 -50.75 -28.99
CA SER A 5 -65.46 -50.88 -28.40
C SER A 5 -64.37 -50.18 -29.22
N LEU A 6 -64.47 -50.16 -30.55
CA LEU A 6 -63.51 -49.46 -31.42
C LEU A 6 -63.56 -47.94 -31.21
N TRP A 7 -64.76 -47.36 -31.17
CA TRP A 7 -64.93 -45.93 -30.93
C TRP A 7 -64.41 -45.50 -29.56
N THR A 8 -64.53 -46.34 -28.53
CA THR A 8 -63.93 -46.09 -27.22
C THR A 8 -62.40 -46.03 -27.30
N VAL A 9 -61.77 -46.99 -27.99
CA VAL A 9 -60.31 -46.99 -28.18
C VAL A 9 -59.87 -45.72 -28.91
N VAL A 10 -60.54 -45.35 -30.00
CA VAL A 10 -60.23 -44.12 -30.76
C VAL A 10 -60.35 -42.88 -29.87
N ALA A 11 -61.41 -42.76 -29.07
CA ALA A 11 -61.57 -41.64 -28.14
C ALA A 11 -60.42 -41.56 -27.12
N THR A 12 -59.96 -42.70 -26.60
CA THR A 12 -58.83 -42.73 -25.66
C THR A 12 -57.51 -42.34 -26.32
N VAL A 13 -57.24 -42.81 -27.54
CA VAL A 13 -56.03 -42.42 -28.29
C VAL A 13 -56.05 -40.92 -28.55
N GLN A 14 -57.17 -40.37 -28.99
CA GLN A 14 -57.29 -38.93 -29.24
C GLN A 14 -57.17 -38.10 -27.96
N ALA A 15 -57.59 -38.63 -26.81
CA ALA A 15 -57.36 -37.99 -25.52
C ALA A 15 -55.88 -38.03 -25.10
N MET A 16 -55.16 -39.10 -25.44
CA MET A 16 -53.72 -39.21 -25.21
C MET A 16 -52.92 -38.27 -26.12
N GLU A 17 -53.27 -38.14 -27.39
CA GLU A 17 -52.64 -37.20 -28.32
C GLU A 17 -52.65 -35.76 -27.77
N ARG A 18 -53.82 -35.29 -27.33
CA ARG A 18 -53.95 -33.95 -26.71
C ARG A 18 -53.09 -33.78 -25.46
N LYS A 19 -52.91 -34.86 -24.67
CA LYS A 19 -52.02 -34.84 -23.49
C LYS A 19 -50.56 -34.79 -23.91
N ILE A 20 -50.16 -35.50 -24.97
CA ILE A 20 -48.80 -35.48 -25.50
C ILE A 20 -48.47 -34.07 -26.00
N ASP A 21 -49.37 -33.42 -26.74
CA ASP A 21 -49.17 -32.04 -27.21
C ASP A 21 -49.02 -31.03 -26.05
N LEU A 22 -49.84 -31.20 -25.01
CA LEU A 22 -49.73 -30.42 -23.77
C LEU A 22 -48.38 -30.65 -23.06
N LEU A 23 -47.91 -31.89 -23.01
CA LEU A 23 -46.61 -32.21 -22.41
C LEU A 23 -45.45 -31.65 -23.24
N ALA A 24 -45.53 -31.71 -24.57
CA ALA A 24 -44.51 -31.17 -25.47
C ALA A 24 -44.37 -29.65 -25.33
N THR A 25 -45.49 -28.92 -25.32
CA THR A 25 -45.47 -27.45 -25.11
C THR A 25 -44.92 -27.07 -23.73
N ARG A 26 -45.28 -27.82 -22.69
CA ARG A 26 -44.72 -27.63 -21.34
C ARG A 26 -43.22 -27.92 -21.30
N LEU A 27 -42.75 -28.97 -21.97
CA LEU A 27 -41.34 -29.33 -22.03
C LEU A 27 -40.52 -28.25 -22.74
N LEU A 28 -40.98 -27.75 -23.88
CA LEU A 28 -40.33 -26.64 -24.60
C LEU A 28 -40.24 -25.38 -23.75
N SER A 29 -41.29 -25.05 -23.00
CA SER A 29 -41.26 -23.89 -22.09
C SER A 29 -40.24 -24.07 -20.96
N LEU A 30 -40.16 -25.28 -20.38
CA LEU A 30 -39.19 -25.60 -19.34
C LEU A 30 -37.76 -25.60 -19.87
N GLU A 31 -37.53 -26.10 -21.08
CA GLU A 31 -36.23 -26.11 -21.74
C GLU A 31 -35.71 -24.69 -21.98
N GLY A 32 -36.55 -23.79 -22.52
CA GLY A 32 -36.18 -22.38 -22.69
C GLY A 32 -35.89 -21.66 -21.37
N ARG A 33 -36.65 -21.98 -20.32
CA ARG A 33 -36.40 -21.46 -18.96
C ARG A 33 -35.10 -22.02 -18.37
N SER A 34 -34.82 -23.31 -18.54
CA SER A 34 -33.59 -23.97 -18.08
C SER A 34 -32.38 -23.35 -18.74
N GLY A 35 -32.37 -23.21 -20.07
CA GLY A 35 -31.25 -22.58 -20.78
C GLY A 35 -31.02 -21.12 -20.36
N THR A 36 -32.09 -20.38 -20.05
CA THR A 36 -31.95 -19.01 -19.49
C THR A 36 -31.35 -19.03 -18.09
N ALA A 37 -31.75 -19.98 -17.24
CA ALA A 37 -31.20 -20.14 -15.90
C ALA A 37 -29.73 -20.57 -15.94
N GLU A 38 -29.36 -21.49 -16.83
CA GLU A 38 -27.97 -21.92 -17.06
C GLU A 38 -27.09 -20.75 -17.49
N LYS A 39 -27.55 -19.90 -18.42
CA LYS A 39 -26.81 -18.70 -18.80
C LYS A 39 -26.54 -17.78 -17.61
N LYS A 40 -27.55 -17.54 -16.75
CA LYS A 40 -27.39 -16.74 -15.54
C LYS A 40 -26.41 -17.36 -14.56
N LEU A 41 -26.39 -18.70 -14.43
CA LEU A 41 -25.43 -19.40 -13.59
C LEU A 41 -23.99 -19.21 -14.09
N LEU A 42 -23.77 -19.31 -15.40
CA LEU A 42 -22.45 -19.06 -16.00
C LEU A 42 -21.99 -17.61 -15.79
N ASP A 43 -22.88 -16.63 -15.94
CA ASP A 43 -22.57 -15.23 -15.65
C ASP A 43 -22.23 -15.01 -14.16
N CYS A 44 -22.96 -15.66 -13.25
CA CYS A 44 -22.65 -15.67 -11.81
C CYS A 44 -21.30 -16.34 -11.50
N GLU A 45 -20.98 -17.46 -12.14
CA GLU A 45 -19.69 -18.15 -11.99
C GLU A 45 -18.54 -17.26 -12.46
N LYS A 46 -18.70 -16.62 -13.61
CA LYS A 46 -17.71 -15.67 -14.16
C LYS A 46 -17.45 -14.52 -13.19
N THR A 47 -18.49 -13.86 -12.70
CA THR A 47 -18.34 -12.77 -11.73
C THR A 47 -17.69 -13.25 -10.42
N THR A 48 -18.03 -14.44 -9.96
CA THR A 48 -17.39 -15.07 -8.78
C THR A 48 -15.89 -15.28 -9.01
N MET A 49 -15.49 -15.75 -10.18
CA MET A 49 -14.08 -15.91 -10.54
C MET A 49 -13.34 -14.57 -10.60
N GLU A 50 -13.96 -13.53 -11.17
CA GLU A 50 -13.39 -12.17 -11.21
C GLU A 50 -13.17 -11.60 -9.79
N PHE A 51 -14.14 -11.79 -8.89
CA PHE A 51 -13.98 -11.42 -7.48
C PHE A 51 -12.85 -12.21 -6.80
N GLY A 52 -12.74 -13.51 -7.07
CA GLY A 52 -11.64 -14.35 -6.59
C GLY A 52 -10.27 -13.80 -7.00
N ASN A 53 -10.09 -13.49 -8.28
CA ASN A 53 -8.85 -12.90 -8.81
C ASN A 53 -8.54 -11.54 -8.17
N GLN A 54 -9.55 -10.69 -7.93
CA GLN A 54 -9.35 -9.43 -7.23
C GLN A 54 -8.87 -9.64 -5.78
N LEU A 55 -9.44 -10.62 -5.08
CA LEU A 55 -9.00 -10.92 -3.73
C LEU A 55 -7.57 -11.46 -3.74
N GLU A 56 -7.24 -12.42 -4.60
CA GLU A 56 -5.88 -12.97 -4.71
C GLU A 56 -4.84 -11.88 -4.99
N SER A 57 -5.13 -10.95 -5.90
CA SER A 57 -4.22 -9.83 -6.17
C SER A 57 -4.02 -8.91 -4.95
N LYS A 58 -5.08 -8.61 -4.19
CA LYS A 58 -4.98 -7.84 -2.93
C LYS A 58 -4.23 -8.61 -1.85
N TRP A 59 -4.47 -9.92 -1.72
CA TRP A 59 -3.76 -10.78 -0.78
C TRP A 59 -2.27 -10.85 -1.10
N ALA A 60 -1.89 -10.89 -2.38
CA ALA A 60 -0.49 -10.84 -2.79
C ALA A 60 0.20 -9.54 -2.33
N VAL A 61 -0.45 -8.39 -2.51
CA VAL A 61 0.09 -7.09 -2.07
C VAL A 61 0.18 -6.99 -0.55
N LEU A 62 -0.81 -7.51 0.19
CA LEU A 62 -0.72 -7.57 1.66
C LEU A 62 0.42 -8.49 2.11
N GLY A 63 0.64 -9.60 1.41
CA GLY A 63 1.76 -10.51 1.65
C GLY A 63 3.12 -9.81 1.51
N THR A 64 3.33 -9.03 0.45
CA THR A 64 4.57 -8.26 0.28
C THR A 64 4.72 -7.18 1.34
N LEU A 65 3.65 -6.46 1.69
CA LEU A 65 3.69 -5.43 2.73
C LEU A 65 4.08 -5.99 4.10
N ILE A 66 3.59 -7.17 4.46
CA ILE A 66 3.97 -7.86 5.70
C ILE A 66 5.46 -8.22 5.69
N GLN A 67 5.99 -8.68 4.56
CA GLN A 67 7.41 -8.99 4.41
C GLN A 67 8.28 -7.74 4.60
N GLU A 68 7.90 -6.63 3.96
CA GLU A 68 8.60 -5.34 4.10
C GLU A 68 8.55 -4.80 5.52
N TYR A 69 7.40 -4.92 6.20
CA TYR A 69 7.29 -4.53 7.60
C TYR A 69 8.22 -5.35 8.50
N GLY A 70 8.30 -6.67 8.27
CA GLY A 70 9.23 -7.54 9.00
C GLY A 70 10.71 -7.19 8.75
N LEU A 71 11.07 -6.78 7.53
CA LEU A 71 12.41 -6.28 7.23
C LEU A 71 12.70 -4.96 7.94
N LEU A 72 11.77 -4.01 7.88
CA LEU A 72 11.90 -2.71 8.53
C LEU A 72 12.03 -2.84 10.05
N GLN A 73 11.27 -3.75 10.65
CA GLN A 73 11.36 -4.05 12.08
C GLN A 73 12.74 -4.58 12.47
N ARG A 74 13.34 -5.51 11.70
CA ARG A 74 14.72 -5.99 11.93
C ARG A 74 15.76 -4.89 11.77
N ARG A 75 15.61 -4.01 10.76
CA ARG A 75 16.49 -2.84 10.57
C ARG A 75 16.43 -1.92 11.78
N LEU A 76 15.22 -1.64 12.30
CA LEU A 76 15.01 -0.81 13.48
C LEU A 76 15.66 -1.43 14.71
N GLU A 77 15.44 -2.72 14.96
CA GLU A 77 16.07 -3.46 16.05
C GLU A 77 17.60 -3.41 15.97
N ASN A 78 18.19 -3.52 14.77
CA ASN A 78 19.64 -3.39 14.62
C ASN A 78 20.13 -1.97 14.93
N VAL A 79 19.42 -0.93 14.48
CA VAL A 79 19.77 0.47 14.81
C VAL A 79 19.69 0.69 16.32
N GLU A 80 18.65 0.18 16.98
CA GLU A 80 18.54 0.24 18.45
C GLU A 80 19.72 -0.46 19.13
N ASN A 81 20.13 -1.63 18.66
CA ASN A 81 21.27 -2.36 19.22
C ASN A 81 22.60 -1.61 19.00
N LEU A 82 22.78 -0.95 17.85
CA LEU A 82 23.95 -0.10 17.61
C LEU A 82 24.01 1.07 18.59
N LEU A 83 22.87 1.73 18.86
CA LEU A 83 22.77 2.82 19.82
C LEU A 83 23.01 2.35 21.26
N LYS A 84 22.39 1.23 21.66
CA LYS A 84 22.57 0.62 23.00
C LYS A 84 24.03 0.23 23.26
N ASN A 85 24.70 -0.35 22.27
CA ASN A 85 26.09 -0.82 22.39
C ASN A 85 27.15 0.26 22.07
N ARG A 86 26.74 1.51 21.81
CA ARG A 86 27.61 2.62 21.38
C ARG A 86 28.50 2.26 20.18
N ASN A 87 28.03 1.39 19.28
CA ASN A 87 28.72 0.94 18.07
C ASN A 87 28.60 1.97 16.94
N PHE A 88 28.93 3.22 17.24
CA PHE A 88 28.82 4.35 16.30
C PHE A 88 29.89 4.33 15.21
N TRP A 89 30.86 3.40 15.26
CA TRP A 89 31.89 3.27 14.22
C TRP A 89 31.30 2.89 12.85
N VAL A 90 30.13 2.26 12.81
CA VAL A 90 29.37 1.98 11.57
C VAL A 90 28.82 3.26 10.92
N LEU A 91 28.57 4.31 11.71
CA LEU A 91 28.17 5.64 11.23
C LEU A 91 29.37 6.55 10.94
N ARG A 92 30.61 6.08 11.18
CA ARG A 92 31.80 6.85 10.79
C ARG A 92 31.95 6.78 9.27
N LEU A 93 32.12 7.95 8.66
CA LEU A 93 32.62 8.05 7.29
C LEU A 93 33.89 7.19 7.13
N PRO A 94 34.13 6.61 5.94
CA PRO A 94 35.37 5.89 5.69
C PRO A 94 36.55 6.79 6.05
N PRO A 95 37.65 6.21 6.59
CA PRO A 95 38.88 6.96 6.74
C PRO A 95 39.22 7.55 5.37
N GLY A 96 39.58 8.84 5.35
CA GLY A 96 39.86 9.59 4.13
C GLY A 96 40.95 8.98 3.23
N PRO A 97 41.40 9.73 2.21
CA PRO A 97 41.71 9.35 0.81
C PRO A 97 42.71 8.22 0.50
N ARG A 98 43.03 7.32 1.43
CA ARG A 98 43.93 6.17 1.22
C ARG A 98 43.21 4.83 1.02
N GLY A 99 41.96 4.84 0.56
CA GLY A 99 41.37 3.78 -0.27
C GLY A 99 41.23 2.36 0.30
N GLU A 100 41.63 2.09 1.53
CA GLU A 100 41.40 0.79 2.16
C GLU A 100 40.01 0.78 2.79
N VAL A 101 39.03 0.34 2.01
CA VAL A 101 37.72 -0.07 2.51
C VAL A 101 37.99 -1.15 3.58
N PRO A 102 37.70 -0.89 4.87
CA PRO A 102 37.99 -1.83 5.94
C PRO A 102 37.40 -3.21 5.62
N LYS A 103 38.07 -4.32 5.94
CA LYS A 103 37.52 -5.67 5.67
C LYS A 103 36.13 -5.85 6.29
N GLU A 104 35.82 -5.13 7.37
CA GLU A 104 34.49 -5.12 7.97
C GLU A 104 33.40 -4.58 7.01
N TRP A 105 33.72 -3.67 6.07
CA TRP A 105 32.77 -3.11 5.09
C TRP A 105 32.17 -4.13 4.13
N LYS A 106 32.92 -5.17 3.78
CA LYS A 106 32.40 -6.26 2.93
C LYS A 106 31.33 -7.07 3.66
N ASN A 107 31.45 -7.21 4.98
CA ASN A 107 30.53 -7.95 5.83
C ASN A 107 29.31 -7.14 6.29
N LEU A 108 29.20 -5.85 5.94
CA LEU A 108 27.97 -5.10 6.24
C LEU A 108 26.79 -5.63 5.41
N GLU A 109 25.65 -5.73 6.06
CA GLU A 109 24.36 -6.03 5.44
C GLU A 109 24.01 -4.93 4.42
N GLU A 110 23.29 -5.30 3.36
CA GLU A 110 22.99 -4.40 2.23
C GLU A 110 22.31 -3.11 2.65
N TRP A 111 21.41 -3.16 3.64
CA TRP A 111 20.73 -1.97 4.14
C TRP A 111 21.65 -1.01 4.92
N GLN A 112 22.75 -1.48 5.50
CA GLN A 112 23.70 -0.60 6.17
C GLN A 112 24.51 0.18 5.13
N LYS A 113 24.87 -0.49 4.04
CA LYS A 113 25.48 0.15 2.86
C LYS A 113 24.51 1.14 2.22
N GLU A 114 23.23 0.80 2.15
CA GLU A 114 22.16 1.68 1.66
C GLU A 114 21.98 2.93 2.54
N LEU A 115 21.91 2.79 3.87
CA LEU A 115 21.84 3.93 4.79
C LEU A 115 23.05 4.86 4.65
N TYR A 116 24.25 4.28 4.56
CA TYR A 116 25.46 5.08 4.33
C TYR A 116 25.39 5.82 2.99
N ASN A 117 25.00 5.14 1.91
CA ASN A 117 24.89 5.76 0.58
C ASN A 117 23.86 6.89 0.58
N ASN A 118 22.72 6.72 1.25
CA ASN A 118 21.71 7.76 1.39
C ASN A 118 22.24 8.94 2.21
N LEU A 119 22.92 8.68 3.34
CA LEU A 119 23.53 9.74 4.17
C LEU A 119 24.62 10.51 3.40
N VAL A 120 25.47 9.81 2.64
CA VAL A 120 26.50 10.44 1.81
C VAL A 120 25.86 11.26 0.71
N LYS A 121 24.84 10.73 0.03
CA LYS A 121 24.12 11.43 -1.03
C LYS A 121 23.44 12.70 -0.49
N GLU A 122 22.73 12.62 0.64
CA GLU A 122 22.12 13.77 1.30
C GLU A 122 23.16 14.81 1.75
N ASN A 123 24.32 14.38 2.28
CA ASN A 123 25.42 15.29 2.61
C ASN A 123 26.01 15.99 1.38
N TYR A 124 26.22 15.26 0.27
CA TYR A 124 26.70 15.86 -0.97
C TYR A 124 25.68 16.84 -1.56
N GLU A 125 24.41 16.49 -1.56
CA GLU A 125 23.32 17.38 -2.03
C GLU A 125 23.21 18.63 -1.14
N SER A 126 23.37 18.48 0.18
CA SER A 126 23.42 19.61 1.12
C SER A 126 24.62 20.52 0.87
N LEU A 127 25.81 19.94 0.64
CA LEU A 127 27.03 20.69 0.29
C LEU A 127 26.91 21.39 -1.07
N ILE A 128 26.27 20.78 -2.06
CA ILE A 128 25.98 21.40 -3.36
C ILE A 128 24.95 22.52 -3.20
N SER A 129 23.96 22.34 -2.32
CA SER A 129 22.95 23.37 -2.00
C SER A 129 23.55 24.55 -1.23
N LEU A 130 24.57 24.34 -0.40
CA LEU A 130 25.40 25.41 0.19
C LEU A 130 26.43 25.98 -0.82
N GLY A 131 26.70 25.27 -1.92
CA GLY A 131 27.68 25.60 -2.96
C GLY A 131 27.21 26.58 -4.04
N LYS A 132 26.26 27.49 -3.73
CA LYS A 132 26.00 28.70 -4.52
C LYS A 132 26.62 29.95 -3.89
N HIS A 133 27.84 29.85 -3.39
CA HIS A 133 28.79 30.95 -3.43
C HIS A 133 30.14 30.36 -3.84
N PRO A 134 30.73 30.80 -4.97
CA PRO A 134 32.09 30.42 -5.32
C PRO A 134 32.99 30.81 -4.16
N PHE A 135 33.62 29.81 -3.54
CA PHE A 135 34.74 30.03 -2.62
C PHE A 135 35.78 30.88 -3.37
N LEU A 136 35.89 32.16 -3.00
CA LEU A 136 37.03 32.98 -3.38
C LEU A 136 38.28 32.35 -2.73
N PRO A 137 39.41 32.23 -3.46
CA PRO A 137 40.62 31.69 -2.90
C PRO A 137 41.22 32.75 -1.97
N LEU A 138 41.05 32.60 -0.65
CA LEU A 138 41.72 33.49 0.29
C LEU A 138 43.16 33.01 0.47
N SER A 139 44.06 33.86 -0.03
CA SER A 139 45.51 33.79 0.12
C SER A 139 45.98 33.46 1.54
N ARG A 140 46.97 32.58 1.56
CA ARG A 140 48.01 32.36 2.57
C ARG A 140 48.26 33.57 3.49
N HIS A 141 47.82 33.51 4.75
CA HIS A 141 48.51 34.11 5.91
C HIS A 141 48.13 33.35 7.20
N ALA A 142 49.13 33.17 8.05
CA ALA A 142 49.11 32.38 9.28
C ALA A 142 48.16 32.95 10.35
N GLY A 143 47.55 32.05 11.14
CA GLY A 143 46.85 32.42 12.36
C GLY A 143 45.81 31.40 12.82
N VAL A 144 46.23 30.50 13.73
CA VAL A 144 45.44 29.80 14.77
C VAL A 144 43.97 29.50 14.43
N MET A 145 43.65 28.26 14.03
CA MET A 145 42.28 27.76 14.15
C MET A 145 42.03 27.30 15.59
N ALA A 146 41.39 28.18 16.37
CA ALA A 146 40.70 27.78 17.59
C ALA A 146 39.56 26.81 17.22
N VAL A 147 39.53 25.65 17.87
CA VAL A 147 38.39 24.73 17.84
C VAL A 147 37.18 25.48 18.40
N SER A 148 36.21 25.82 17.54
CA SER A 148 34.94 26.39 17.99
C SER A 148 34.04 25.28 18.53
N PRO A 149 33.56 25.36 19.78
CA PRO A 149 32.55 24.46 20.31
C PRO A 149 31.19 24.75 19.65
N TRP A 150 30.42 23.69 19.37
CA TRP A 150 29.05 23.76 18.87
C TRP A 150 28.22 24.77 19.68
N ARG A 151 27.83 25.88 19.04
CA ARG A 151 26.93 26.89 19.62
C ARG A 151 25.48 26.47 19.35
N VAL A 152 24.76 26.10 20.41
CA VAL A 152 23.30 25.93 20.38
C VAL A 152 22.66 27.32 20.30
N PRO A 153 21.86 27.66 19.27
CA PRO A 153 21.15 28.93 19.22
C PRO A 153 19.85 28.84 20.01
N GLY A 154 19.66 29.69 21.02
CA GLY A 154 18.33 29.97 21.56
C GLY A 154 18.25 30.25 23.06
N VAL A 155 18.86 31.32 23.54
CA VAL A 155 18.32 32.04 24.72
C VAL A 155 18.65 33.53 24.60
N GLY A 156 17.61 34.38 24.59
CA GLY A 156 17.70 35.78 25.02
C GLY A 156 17.64 36.85 23.93
N ALA A 157 16.43 37.26 23.56
CA ALA A 157 16.16 38.66 23.24
C ALA A 157 14.71 39.00 23.61
N LEU A 158 14.59 39.80 24.66
CA LEU A 158 13.37 40.45 25.14
C LEU A 158 12.94 41.48 24.07
N VAL A 159 11.71 41.38 23.54
CA VAL A 159 11.08 42.43 22.74
C VAL A 159 9.68 42.68 23.28
N THR A 160 9.42 43.93 23.64
CA THR A 160 8.14 44.45 24.14
C THR A 160 7.21 44.89 23.01
N HIS A 161 5.91 45.00 23.35
CA HIS A 161 4.76 45.52 22.57
C HIS A 161 4.19 44.52 21.54
N LYS A 162 2.87 44.28 21.40
CA LYS A 162 1.65 45.08 21.66
C LYS A 162 0.44 44.12 21.61
N ALA A 163 -0.61 44.33 22.41
CA ALA A 163 -1.84 43.53 22.37
C ALA A 163 -2.73 43.91 21.16
N VAL A 164 -3.24 42.92 20.42
CA VAL A 164 -4.21 43.03 19.29
C VAL A 164 -5.11 41.76 19.29
N PRO A 165 -6.42 41.85 18.95
CA PRO A 165 -7.49 41.15 19.67
C PRO A 165 -7.85 39.75 19.15
N ARG A 166 -8.52 38.97 20.00
CA ARG A 166 -9.07 37.63 19.69
C ARG A 166 -10.19 37.73 18.65
N SER A 167 -10.02 37.05 17.52
CA SER A 167 -11.11 36.75 16.59
C SER A 167 -11.94 35.54 17.10
N PRO A 168 -13.26 35.52 16.83
CA PRO A 168 -14.17 34.53 17.40
C PRO A 168 -14.06 33.15 16.72
N VAL A 169 -14.23 32.12 17.54
CA VAL A 169 -14.31 30.70 17.16
C VAL A 169 -15.63 30.43 16.43
N PRO A 170 -15.64 29.73 15.28
CA PRO A 170 -16.88 29.30 14.64
C PRO A 170 -17.47 28.10 15.40
N THR A 171 -18.59 28.32 16.09
CA THR A 171 -19.44 27.26 16.66
C THR A 171 -20.36 26.73 15.56
N THR A 172 -20.20 25.47 15.16
CA THR A 172 -21.15 24.77 14.30
C THR A 172 -22.17 24.02 15.18
N PRO A 173 -23.49 24.17 14.97
CA PRO A 173 -24.47 23.45 15.75
C PRO A 173 -24.55 21.97 15.36
N LEU A 174 -24.52 21.10 16.36
CA LEU A 174 -24.80 19.67 16.25
C LEU A 174 -26.27 19.49 15.83
N GLY A 175 -26.48 19.07 14.59
CA GLY A 175 -27.78 18.65 14.07
C GLY A 175 -28.19 17.31 14.68
N VAL A 176 -29.45 17.27 15.11
CA VAL A 176 -30.16 16.16 15.75
C VAL A 176 -30.21 14.94 14.82
N PHE A 177 -29.76 13.79 15.31
CA PHE A 177 -30.02 12.49 14.70
C PHE A 177 -31.39 12.00 15.19
N ASP A 178 -32.41 12.07 14.33
CA ASP A 178 -33.59 11.22 14.47
C ASP A 178 -33.25 9.83 13.92
N ALA A 179 -33.47 8.81 14.74
CA ALA A 179 -33.30 7.39 14.42
C ALA A 179 -34.67 6.74 14.12
N PRO A 180 -34.71 5.65 13.34
CA PRO A 180 -35.92 5.13 12.68
C PRO A 180 -36.96 4.50 13.60
#